data_AF-A0A8J2ZP49-F1
#
_entry.id   AF-A0A8J2ZP49-F1
#
_cell.length_a   1.000
_cell.length_b   1.000
_cell.length_c   1.000
_cell.angle_alpha   90.00
_cell.angle_beta   90.00
_cell.angle_gamma   90.00
#
_symmetry.space_group_name_H-M   'P 1'
#
loop_
_entity.id
_entity.type
_entity.pdbx_description
1 polymer ?
#
loop_
_entity_poly.entity_id
_entity_poly.type
_entity_poly.pdbx_seq_one_letter_code
_entity_poly.pdbx_strand_id
1 'polypeptide(L)'
;MKKRGIVLAFFTAILLTGCMNPSYVHVVEDMYRAAVSEDWERAASYFSKEFFAEREPMEQFLEEIAWAVREMEGADMMNSRELKRKQISNELTEELDEQYGENWRLVVSQSVDDTVMLWVVQKGADQYYIADGKQISAKVYREEVLIGKKLH
;
A
#
# COMPACT_ATOMS: atom_id res chain seq x y z
N MET A 1 -47.39 39.81 -17.37
CA MET A 1 -47.24 39.54 -15.92
C MET A 1 -46.75 38.11 -15.73
N LYS A 2 -45.69 37.91 -14.91
CA LYS A 2 -45.21 36.66 -14.26
C LYS A 2 -44.66 35.57 -15.22
N LYS A 3 -43.34 35.37 -15.31
CA LYS A 3 -42.45 34.55 -14.41
C LYS A 3 -42.98 33.10 -14.34
N ARG A 4 -42.27 31.99 -14.59
CA ARG A 4 -40.93 31.51 -14.23
C ARG A 4 -40.63 30.31 -15.16
N GLY A 5 -39.45 30.13 -15.74
CA GLY A 5 -38.29 29.61 -15.02
C GLY A 5 -38.23 28.08 -15.14
N ILE A 6 -37.77 27.57 -16.29
CA ILE A 6 -37.22 26.21 -16.37
C ILE A 6 -35.71 26.39 -16.46
N VAL A 7 -35.09 26.41 -15.28
CA VAL A 7 -33.64 26.43 -15.10
C VAL A 7 -33.14 25.02 -15.40
N LEU A 8 -32.38 24.91 -16.49
CA LEU A 8 -31.12 24.18 -16.57
C LEU A 8 -31.02 22.89 -15.71
N ALA A 9 -31.54 21.77 -16.23
CA ALA A 9 -31.21 20.43 -15.75
C ALA A 9 -29.98 19.88 -16.51
N PHE A 10 -28.89 20.65 -16.49
CA PHE A 10 -27.57 20.26 -16.98
C PHE A 10 -26.60 20.48 -15.81
N PHE A 11 -25.73 19.51 -15.53
CA PHE A 11 -24.68 19.51 -14.49
C PHE A 11 -25.03 19.01 -13.08
N THR A 12 -25.41 17.74 -12.94
CA THR A 12 -25.20 17.01 -11.66
C THR A 12 -24.59 15.61 -11.86
N ALA A 13 -23.99 15.35 -13.03
CA ALA A 13 -23.40 14.05 -13.38
C ALA A 13 -21.86 14.06 -13.46
N ILE A 14 -21.20 15.06 -12.89
CA ILE A 14 -19.73 15.12 -12.83
C ILE A 14 -19.36 15.43 -11.38
N LEU A 15 -18.30 14.77 -10.88
CA LEU A 15 -17.71 14.85 -9.53
C LEU A 15 -17.99 13.67 -8.58
N LEU A 16 -18.20 12.47 -9.11
CA LEU A 16 -17.69 11.24 -8.47
C LEU A 16 -16.38 10.79 -9.12
N THR A 17 -15.50 11.75 -9.45
CA THR A 17 -14.07 11.45 -9.55
C THR A 17 -13.58 11.25 -8.12
N GLY A 18 -14.00 10.16 -7.49
CA GLY A 18 -13.35 9.68 -6.28
C GLY A 18 -11.88 9.58 -6.61
N CYS A 19 -11.04 10.17 -5.78
CA CYS A 19 -9.61 9.89 -5.77
C CYS A 19 -9.45 8.41 -5.38
N MET A 20 -9.76 7.49 -6.30
CA MET A 20 -9.64 6.06 -6.06
C MET A 20 -8.15 5.77 -6.00
N ASN A 21 -7.66 5.45 -4.79
CA ASN A 21 -6.36 4.84 -4.67
C ASN A 21 -6.41 3.52 -5.47
N PRO A 22 -5.34 3.11 -6.15
CA PRO A 22 -5.38 1.87 -6.91
C PRO A 22 -5.70 0.69 -6.00
N SER A 23 -6.42 -0.32 -6.51
CA SER A 23 -6.89 -1.47 -5.73
C SER A 23 -5.78 -2.22 -4.97
N TYR A 24 -4.54 -2.19 -5.46
CA TYR A 24 -3.39 -2.78 -4.78
C TYR A 24 -2.90 -1.98 -3.56
N VAL A 25 -3.08 -0.65 -3.54
CA VAL A 25 -2.80 0.15 -2.33
C VAL A 25 -3.86 -0.13 -1.26
N HIS A 26 -5.12 -0.29 -1.68
CA HIS A 26 -6.21 -0.62 -0.78
C HIS A 26 -6.02 -1.99 -0.09
N VAL A 27 -5.42 -2.98 -0.74
CA VAL A 27 -5.09 -4.25 -0.07
C VAL A 27 -4.18 -4.03 1.16
N VAL A 28 -3.20 -3.14 1.05
CA VAL A 28 -2.30 -2.80 2.18
C VAL A 28 -3.06 -2.00 3.24
N GLU A 29 -3.86 -1.01 2.85
CA GLU A 29 -4.65 -0.20 3.79
C GLU A 29 -5.71 -1.05 4.54
N ASP A 30 -6.37 -1.97 3.84
CA ASP A 30 -7.39 -2.83 4.42
C ASP A 30 -6.76 -3.90 5.33
N MET A 31 -5.54 -4.35 5.01
CA MET A 31 -4.73 -5.16 5.92
C MET A 31 -4.41 -4.39 7.21
N TYR A 32 -3.96 -3.13 7.11
CA TYR A 32 -3.72 -2.29 8.28
C TYR A 32 -4.97 -2.08 9.12
N ARG A 33 -6.13 -1.81 8.50
CA ARG A 33 -7.40 -1.65 9.21
C ARG A 33 -7.84 -2.93 9.92
N ALA A 34 -7.67 -4.09 9.27
CA ALA A 34 -7.97 -5.38 9.87
C ALA A 34 -7.05 -5.65 11.08
N ALA A 35 -5.74 -5.40 10.94
CA ALA A 35 -4.77 -5.58 12.03
C ALA A 35 -5.09 -4.68 13.25
N VAL A 36 -5.37 -3.39 13.04
CA VAL A 36 -5.72 -2.51 14.17
C VAL A 36 -7.01 -2.93 14.87
N SER A 37 -7.95 -3.50 14.13
CA SER A 37 -9.22 -4.04 14.63
C SER A 37 -9.08 -5.42 15.27
N GLU A 38 -7.87 -5.97 15.32
CA GLU A 38 -7.57 -7.30 15.87
C GLU A 38 -8.31 -8.43 15.12
N ASP A 39 -8.70 -8.17 13.87
CA ASP A 39 -9.29 -9.15 12.95
C ASP A 39 -8.15 -9.90 12.25
N TRP A 40 -7.43 -10.73 13.02
CA TRP A 40 -6.22 -11.41 12.58
C TRP A 40 -6.44 -12.32 11.39
N GLU A 41 -7.57 -13.03 11.34
CA GLU A 41 -7.93 -13.89 10.22
C GLU A 41 -8.08 -13.08 8.93
N ARG A 42 -8.77 -11.92 9.00
CA ARG A 42 -8.89 -11.05 7.85
C ARG A 42 -7.57 -10.38 7.48
N ALA A 43 -6.79 -9.91 8.45
CA ALA A 43 -5.49 -9.29 8.19
C ALA A 43 -4.55 -10.29 7.51
N ALA A 44 -4.53 -11.52 8.01
CA ALA A 44 -3.85 -12.67 7.42
C ALA A 44 -4.32 -12.92 5.98
N SER A 45 -5.63 -12.88 5.70
CA SER A 45 -6.16 -13.21 4.37
C SER A 45 -5.61 -12.36 3.20
N TYR A 46 -5.01 -11.20 3.47
CA TYR A 46 -4.37 -10.37 2.46
C TYR A 46 -2.97 -10.85 2.04
N PHE A 47 -2.34 -11.76 2.78
CA PHE A 47 -0.99 -12.25 2.49
C PHE A 47 -1.00 -13.54 1.65
N SER A 48 0.05 -13.73 0.84
CA SER A 48 0.28 -14.99 0.14
C SER A 48 0.54 -16.13 1.12
N LYS A 49 0.25 -17.38 0.72
CA LYS A 49 0.51 -18.56 1.57
C LYS A 49 2.00 -18.74 1.85
N GLU A 50 2.83 -18.39 0.87
CA GLU A 50 4.28 -18.44 0.94
C GLU A 50 4.80 -17.47 2.01
N PHE A 51 4.22 -16.27 2.11
CA PHE A 51 4.57 -15.29 3.14
C PHE A 51 4.34 -15.83 4.57
N PHE A 52 3.27 -16.61 4.79
CA PHE A 52 3.02 -17.25 6.10
C PHE A 52 4.06 -18.29 6.45
N ALA A 53 4.40 -19.14 5.48
CA ALA A 53 5.31 -20.26 5.73
C ALA A 53 6.68 -19.78 6.24
N GLU A 54 7.06 -18.54 5.92
CA GLU A 54 8.31 -17.92 6.34
C GLU A 54 8.20 -17.11 7.63
N ARG A 55 6.98 -16.85 8.14
CA ARG A 55 6.73 -15.96 9.29
C ARG A 55 5.76 -16.58 10.29
N GLU A 56 6.31 -17.46 11.12
CA GLU A 56 5.63 -18.03 12.29
C GLU A 56 6.22 -17.46 13.59
N PRO A 57 5.40 -16.93 14.52
CA PRO A 57 3.94 -16.83 14.47
C PRO A 57 3.45 -15.56 13.76
N MET A 58 2.51 -15.69 12.83
CA MET A 58 1.92 -14.56 12.09
C MET A 58 1.25 -13.54 13.01
N GLU A 59 0.64 -14.00 14.10
CA GLU A 59 -0.10 -13.14 15.03
C GLU A 59 0.81 -12.06 15.64
N GLN A 60 2.04 -12.41 16.03
CA GLN A 60 3.02 -11.43 16.55
C GLN A 60 3.40 -10.39 15.49
N PHE A 61 3.57 -10.82 14.24
CA PHE A 61 3.84 -9.89 13.14
C PHE A 61 2.66 -8.93 12.89
N LEU A 62 1.42 -9.43 12.97
CA LEU A 62 0.22 -8.61 12.83
C LEU A 62 0.03 -7.65 14.04
N GLU A 63 0.42 -8.07 15.24
CA GLU A 63 0.47 -7.21 16.43
C GLU A 63 1.48 -6.06 16.26
N GLU A 64 2.67 -6.33 15.71
CA GLU A 64 3.66 -5.30 15.40
C GLU A 64 3.14 -4.30 14.37
N ILE A 65 2.45 -4.80 13.32
CA ILE A 65 1.76 -3.94 12.35
C ILE A 65 0.69 -3.10 13.04
N ALA A 66 -0.17 -3.71 13.85
CA ALA A 66 -1.25 -3.02 14.55
C ALA A 66 -0.69 -1.92 15.48
N TRP A 67 0.41 -2.20 16.18
CA TRP A 67 1.11 -1.22 17.00
C TRP A 67 1.63 -0.05 16.16
N ALA A 68 2.34 -0.31 15.06
CA ALA A 68 2.87 0.75 14.20
C ALA A 68 1.75 1.63 13.60
N VAL A 69 0.64 1.02 13.18
CA VAL A 69 -0.51 1.77 12.63
C VAL A 69 -1.18 2.61 13.72
N ARG A 70 -1.29 2.11 14.96
CA ARG A 70 -1.82 2.88 16.10
C ARG A 70 -0.92 4.06 16.45
N GLU A 71 0.39 3.86 16.45
CA GLU A 71 1.37 4.91 16.74
C GLU A 71 1.35 6.01 15.67
N MET A 72 1.10 5.63 14.40
CA MET A 72 0.89 6.59 13.32
C MET A 72 -0.48 7.27 13.35
N GLU A 73 -1.36 6.98 14.33
CA GLU A 73 -2.73 7.51 14.44
C GLU A 73 -3.70 6.99 13.35
N GLY A 74 -3.43 5.80 12.80
CA GLY A 74 -4.33 5.07 11.91
C GLY A 74 -3.78 4.80 10.52
N ALA A 75 -4.45 3.90 9.79
CA ALA A 75 -4.00 3.42 8.48
C ALA A 75 -3.87 4.54 7.44
N ASP A 76 -4.71 5.58 7.52
CA ASP A 76 -4.68 6.71 6.58
C ASP A 76 -3.42 7.57 6.79
N MET A 77 -2.88 7.62 8.02
CA MET A 77 -1.66 8.36 8.35
C MET A 77 -0.38 7.60 7.97
N MET A 78 -0.48 6.29 7.70
CA MET A 78 0.60 5.52 7.08
C MET A 78 0.92 6.01 5.65
N ASN A 79 0.06 6.84 5.05
CA ASN A 79 0.32 7.53 3.77
C ASN A 79 0.75 6.58 2.64
N SER A 80 0.06 5.44 2.57
CA SER A 80 0.33 4.36 1.62
C SER A 80 0.15 4.81 0.18
N ARG A 81 1.15 4.54 -0.66
CA ARG A 81 1.08 4.85 -2.10
C ARG A 81 1.89 3.88 -2.93
N GLU A 82 1.58 3.82 -4.21
CA GLU A 82 2.44 3.13 -5.16
C GLU A 82 3.79 3.84 -5.32
N LEU A 83 4.85 3.06 -5.43
CA LEU A 83 6.10 3.49 -6.05
C LEU A 83 6.15 2.93 -7.47
N LYS A 84 6.06 3.82 -8.47
CA LYS A 84 6.08 3.40 -9.88
C LYS A 84 7.48 2.94 -10.25
N ARG A 85 7.61 1.94 -11.13
CA ARG A 85 8.91 1.43 -11.64
C ARG A 85 9.93 2.53 -11.99
N LYS A 86 9.51 3.60 -12.66
CA LYS A 86 10.36 4.77 -13.00
C LYS A 86 10.90 5.57 -11.80
N GLN A 87 10.48 5.24 -10.59
CA GLN A 87 10.90 5.84 -9.33
C GLN A 87 11.75 4.87 -8.50
N ILE A 88 11.83 3.60 -8.90
CA ILE A 88 12.54 2.51 -8.22
C ILE A 88 13.90 2.33 -8.89
N SER A 89 14.95 2.10 -8.11
CA SER A 89 16.28 1.80 -8.64
C SER A 89 16.22 0.62 -9.63
N ASN A 90 17.11 0.63 -10.63
CA ASN A 90 17.15 -0.44 -11.62
C ASN A 90 17.48 -1.78 -10.97
N GLU A 91 18.43 -1.78 -10.03
CA GLU A 91 18.84 -2.97 -9.26
C GLU A 91 17.64 -3.61 -8.54
N LEU A 92 16.89 -2.84 -7.75
CA LEU A 92 15.70 -3.36 -7.07
C LEU A 92 14.59 -3.77 -8.07
N THR A 93 14.48 -3.08 -9.20
CA THR A 93 13.51 -3.47 -10.25
C THR A 93 13.87 -4.83 -10.83
N GLU A 94 15.15 -5.08 -11.12
CA GLU A 94 15.64 -6.35 -11.65
C GLU A 94 15.45 -7.49 -10.62
N GLU A 95 15.78 -7.25 -9.35
CA GLU A 95 15.55 -8.22 -8.27
C GLU A 95 14.06 -8.60 -8.14
N LEU A 96 13.17 -7.60 -8.14
CA LEU A 96 11.73 -7.84 -8.05
C LEU A 96 11.20 -8.55 -9.30
N ASP A 97 11.74 -8.23 -10.50
CA ASP A 97 11.35 -8.89 -11.75
C ASP A 97 11.80 -10.36 -11.77
N GLU A 98 12.98 -10.68 -11.26
CA GLU A 98 13.47 -12.05 -11.12
C GLU A 98 12.62 -12.86 -10.13
N GLN A 99 12.28 -12.27 -8.98
CA GLN A 99 11.57 -12.96 -7.92
C GLN A 99 10.06 -13.08 -8.17
N TYR A 100 9.44 -12.05 -8.75
CA TYR A 100 7.98 -11.90 -8.82
C TYR A 100 7.45 -11.78 -10.26
N GLY A 101 8.31 -11.83 -11.28
CA GLY A 101 7.97 -11.54 -12.66
C GLY A 101 7.65 -10.05 -12.89
N GLU A 102 7.09 -9.67 -14.03
CA GLU A 102 6.94 -8.24 -14.36
C GLU A 102 5.67 -7.56 -13.80
N ASN A 103 4.80 -8.31 -13.12
CA ASN A 103 3.45 -7.86 -12.76
C ASN A 103 3.29 -7.41 -11.30
N TRP A 104 4.38 -7.29 -10.54
CA TRP A 104 4.32 -6.78 -9.18
C TRP A 104 3.97 -5.29 -9.12
N ARG A 105 3.50 -4.87 -7.95
CA ARG A 105 3.30 -3.47 -7.55
C ARG A 105 3.99 -3.26 -6.22
N LEU A 106 4.85 -2.25 -6.14
CA LEU A 106 5.49 -1.88 -4.89
C LEU A 106 4.67 -0.79 -4.22
N VAL A 107 4.12 -1.08 -3.06
CA VAL A 107 3.43 -0.11 -2.20
C VAL A 107 4.39 0.29 -1.10
N VAL A 108 4.45 1.60 -0.85
CA VAL A 108 5.28 2.19 0.20
C VAL A 108 4.38 2.88 1.20
N SER A 109 4.62 2.63 2.49
CA SER A 109 3.90 3.25 3.61
C SER A 109 4.90 3.83 4.60
N GLN A 110 4.61 5.02 5.12
CA GLN A 110 5.30 5.57 6.28
C GLN A 110 5.08 4.67 7.48
N SER A 111 6.05 4.62 8.38
CA SER A 111 5.98 3.90 9.64
C SER A 111 6.68 4.70 10.74
N VAL A 112 6.72 4.14 11.94
CA VAL A 112 7.35 4.74 13.11
C VAL A 112 8.87 4.90 12.93
N ASP A 113 9.50 5.72 13.77
CA ASP A 113 10.96 5.80 13.94
C ASP A 113 11.78 6.07 12.66
N ASP A 114 11.29 6.95 11.78
CA ASP A 114 11.92 7.28 10.48
C ASP A 114 12.13 6.02 9.60
N THR A 115 11.17 5.09 9.66
CA THR A 115 11.13 3.90 8.84
C THR A 115 9.99 3.93 7.83
N VAL A 116 10.09 3.03 6.86
CA VAL A 116 9.18 2.89 5.75
C VAL A 116 8.90 1.41 5.55
N MET A 117 7.63 1.06 5.41
CA MET A 117 7.21 -0.28 4.99
C MET A 117 7.17 -0.35 3.46
N LEU A 118 7.79 -1.37 2.91
CA LEU A 118 7.68 -1.75 1.51
C LEU A 118 6.88 -3.03 1.40
N TRP A 119 5.84 -3.03 0.59
CA TRP A 119 4.99 -4.17 0.31
C TRP A 119 5.03 -4.51 -1.17
N VAL A 120 5.35 -5.76 -1.48
CA VAL A 120 5.20 -6.30 -2.83
C VAL A 120 3.80 -6.87 -2.94
N VAL A 121 3.00 -6.31 -3.84
CA VAL A 121 1.62 -6.73 -4.09
C VAL A 121 1.53 -7.36 -5.47
N GLN A 122 0.89 -8.52 -5.55
CA GLN A 122 0.62 -9.23 -6.80
C GLN A 122 -0.87 -9.37 -7.05
N LYS A 123 -1.22 -9.62 -8.32
CA LYS A 123 -2.60 -9.91 -8.72
C LYS A 123 -2.79 -11.44 -8.77
N GLY A 124 -3.62 -11.95 -7.87
CA GLY A 124 -4.12 -13.33 -7.94
C GLY A 124 -5.28 -13.49 -8.92
N ALA A 125 -5.92 -14.66 -8.90
CA ALA A 125 -7.07 -14.95 -9.76
C ALA A 125 -8.25 -13.99 -9.49
N ASP A 126 -8.58 -13.81 -8.21
CA ASP A 126 -9.79 -13.09 -7.79
C ASP A 126 -9.51 -11.71 -7.17
N GLN A 127 -8.33 -11.54 -6.58
CA GLN A 127 -7.96 -10.32 -5.86
C GLN A 127 -6.44 -10.09 -5.82
N TYR A 128 -6.05 -8.89 -5.40
CA TYR A 128 -4.65 -8.59 -5.09
C TYR A 128 -4.29 -9.16 -3.71
N TYR A 129 -3.01 -9.51 -3.52
CA TYR A 129 -2.47 -10.00 -2.26
C TYR A 129 -1.04 -9.50 -2.04
N ILE A 130 -0.63 -9.43 -0.78
CA ILE A 130 0.73 -9.08 -0.34
C ILE A 130 1.59 -10.33 -0.45
N ALA A 131 2.54 -10.29 -1.38
CA ALA A 131 3.50 -11.37 -1.59
C ALA A 131 4.68 -11.28 -0.61
N ASP A 132 5.12 -10.06 -0.30
CA ASP A 132 6.28 -9.81 0.56
C ASP A 132 6.21 -8.41 1.22
N GLY A 133 6.98 -8.24 2.29
CA GLY A 133 6.98 -7.08 3.15
C GLY A 133 8.30 -6.88 3.89
N LYS A 134 8.87 -5.68 3.80
CA LYS A 134 10.07 -5.31 4.56
C LYS A 134 9.98 -3.90 5.14
N GLN A 135 10.41 -3.75 6.39
CA GLN A 135 10.64 -2.45 7.02
C GLN A 135 12.09 -2.01 6.77
N ILE A 136 12.27 -0.78 6.34
CA ILE A 136 13.60 -0.20 6.10
C ILE A 136 13.67 1.22 6.66
N SER A 137 14.88 1.68 7.00
CA SER A 137 15.06 3.09 7.37
C SER A 137 14.79 4.02 6.18
N ALA A 138 14.37 5.25 6.46
CA ALA A 138 14.18 6.26 5.42
C ALA A 138 15.49 6.58 4.68
N LYS A 139 16.65 6.36 5.30
CA LYS A 139 17.96 6.44 4.66
C LYS A 139 18.10 5.39 3.55
N VAL A 140 17.93 4.12 3.89
CA VAL A 140 17.99 2.99 2.93
C VAL A 140 16.96 3.19 1.82
N TYR A 141 15.75 3.62 2.17
CA TYR A 141 14.72 3.93 1.18
C TYR A 141 15.17 5.00 0.16
N ARG A 142 15.85 6.06 0.61
CA ARG A 142 16.34 7.12 -0.30
C ARG A 142 17.55 6.68 -1.13
N GLU A 143 18.43 5.87 -0.55
CA GLU A 143 19.72 5.51 -1.16
C GLU A 143 19.61 4.30 -2.09
N GLU A 144 18.82 3.29 -1.72
CA GLU A 144 18.80 1.98 -2.39
C GLU A 144 17.50 1.72 -3.15
N VAL A 145 16.36 2.25 -2.67
CA VAL A 145 15.05 1.95 -3.27
C VAL A 145 14.68 2.97 -4.34
N LEU A 146 14.91 4.26 -4.09
CA LEU A 146 14.60 5.30 -5.06
C LEU A 146 15.67 5.39 -6.15
N ILE A 147 15.28 5.72 -7.39
CA ILE A 147 16.25 6.15 -8.40
C ILE A 147 16.97 7.36 -7.85
N GLY A 148 18.27 7.19 -7.58
CA GLY A 148 19.08 8.13 -6.83
C GLY A 148 18.94 9.55 -7.37
N LYS A 149 18.30 10.43 -6.60
CA LYS A 149 18.80 11.80 -6.51
C LYS A 149 19.96 11.73 -5.55
N LYS A 150 21.19 11.58 -6.08
CA LYS A 150 22.37 12.06 -5.35
C LYS A 150 22.06 13.50 -4.96
N LEU A 151 21.81 13.73 -3.67
CA LEU A 151 21.79 15.06 -3.10
C LEU A 151 23.22 15.58 -3.28
N HIS A 152 23.39 16.50 -4.23
CA HIS A 152 24.60 17.30 -4.36
C HIS A 152 24.63 18.37 -3.28
#